data_AF-A0A919XAY5-F1
#
_entry.id   AF-A0A919XAY5-F1
#
_cell.length_a   1.000
_cell.length_b   1.000
_cell.length_c   1.000
_cell.angle_alpha   90.00
_cell.angle_beta   90.00
_cell.angle_gamma   90.00
#
_symmetry.space_group_name_H-M   'P 1'
#
loop_
_entity.id
_entity.type
_entity.pdbx_description
1 polymer ?
#
loop_
_entity_poly.entity_id
_entity_poly.type
_entity_poly.pdbx_seq_one_letter_code
_entity_poly.pdbx_strand_id
1 'polypeptide(L)'
;MKLFEINGEEHELKITLESVKYLNGLYEGGAFMLIQKALSGDIDTFVSIVHAGLFHTKKGFKKSDVEKAIEQGISQEKIDLDFINQVSYGVVAESFFYKKTVDKMFQKDPKAKKQIEALMK
;
A
#
# COMPACT_ATOMS: atom_id res chain seq x y z
N MET A 1 -4.00 -0.88 -11.11
CA MET A 1 -3.26 -2.14 -10.87
C MET A 1 -1.83 -1.75 -10.57
N LYS A 2 -1.24 -2.21 -9.45
CA LYS A 2 0.13 -1.86 -9.06
C LYS A 2 0.95 -3.14 -9.02
N LEU A 3 2.13 -3.09 -9.64
CA LEU A 3 3.09 -4.19 -9.70
C LEU A 3 4.21 -3.94 -8.69
N PHE A 4 4.79 -5.02 -8.18
CA PHE A 4 5.97 -4.97 -7.32
C PHE A 4 6.91 -6.10 -7.70
N GLU A 5 8.17 -5.77 -7.90
CA GLU A 5 9.23 -6.73 -8.20
C GLU A 5 9.78 -7.33 -6.89
N ILE A 6 9.76 -8.65 -6.77
CA ILE A 6 10.41 -9.38 -5.69
C ILE A 6 11.03 -10.66 -6.23
N ASN A 7 12.27 -10.96 -5.83
CA ASN A 7 13.05 -12.09 -6.35
C ASN A 7 13.19 -12.11 -7.90
N GLY A 8 13.23 -10.93 -8.52
CA GLY A 8 13.35 -10.79 -9.98
C GLY A 8 12.08 -11.10 -10.77
N GLU A 9 10.94 -11.26 -10.09
CA GLU A 9 9.63 -11.43 -10.72
C GLU A 9 8.68 -10.30 -10.33
N GLU A 10 7.95 -9.76 -11.31
CA GLU A 10 6.89 -8.79 -11.06
C GLU A 10 5.58 -9.49 -10.64
N HIS A 11 4.98 -8.97 -9.58
CA HIS A 11 3.72 -9.46 -9.05
C HIS A 11 2.69 -8.35 -8.92
N GLU A 12 1.45 -8.63 -9.33
CA GLU A 12 0.31 -7.77 -9.00
C GLU A 12 0.12 -7.73 -7.48
N LEU A 13 -0.08 -6.53 -6.93
CA LEU A 13 -0.49 -6.35 -5.55
C LEU A 13 -2.01 -6.28 -5.45
N LYS A 14 -2.59 -7.19 -4.67
CA LYS A 14 -4.05 -7.32 -4.53
C LYS A 14 -4.48 -7.55 -3.09
N ILE A 15 -5.46 -6.76 -2.66
CA ILE A 15 -6.10 -6.93 -1.35
C ILE A 15 -7.13 -8.07 -1.40
N THR A 16 -6.94 -9.05 -0.53
CA THR A 16 -7.88 -10.16 -0.27
C THR A 16 -8.46 -10.04 1.14
N LEU A 17 -9.38 -10.94 1.52
CA LEU A 17 -9.88 -11.01 2.90
C LEU A 17 -8.74 -11.21 3.91
N GLU A 18 -7.76 -12.04 3.58
CA GLU A 18 -6.59 -12.28 4.42
C GLU A 18 -5.74 -11.02 4.56
N SER A 19 -5.50 -10.31 3.45
CA SER A 19 -4.81 -9.02 3.44
C SER A 19 -5.51 -8.01 4.35
N VAL A 20 -6.84 -7.89 4.25
CA VAL A 20 -7.64 -6.97 5.09
C VAL A 20 -7.53 -7.31 6.57
N LYS A 21 -7.65 -8.60 6.94
CA LYS A 21 -7.54 -9.04 8.34
C LYS A 21 -6.17 -8.70 8.91
N TYR A 22 -5.11 -8.99 8.14
CA TYR A 22 -3.75 -8.67 8.54
C TYR A 22 -3.55 -7.17 8.69
N LEU A 23 -3.83 -6.37 7.64
CA LEU A 23 -3.56 -4.94 7.62
C LEU A 23 -4.37 -4.16 8.67
N ASN A 24 -5.66 -4.47 8.82
CA ASN A 24 -6.48 -3.81 9.84
C ASN A 24 -6.08 -4.23 11.27
N GLY A 25 -5.41 -5.37 11.44
CA GLY A 25 -4.92 -5.83 12.73
C GLY A 25 -3.61 -5.18 13.18
N LEU A 26 -2.92 -4.44 12.30
CA LEU A 26 -1.63 -3.82 12.61
C LEU A 26 -1.73 -2.60 13.53
N TYR A 27 -2.89 -1.95 13.59
CA TYR A 27 -3.04 -0.67 14.28
C TYR A 27 -4.31 -0.65 15.13
N GLU A 28 -4.27 -0.03 16.31
CA GLU A 28 -5.44 0.10 17.20
C GLU A 28 -6.62 0.82 16.52
N GLY A 29 -6.34 1.79 15.64
CA GLY A 29 -7.35 2.50 14.83
C GLY A 29 -7.86 1.72 13.60
N GLY A 30 -7.43 0.46 13.44
CA GLY A 30 -7.85 -0.44 12.38
C GLY A 30 -7.67 0.13 10.97
N ALA A 31 -8.69 -0.04 10.14
CA ALA A 31 -8.71 0.42 8.77
C ALA A 31 -8.47 1.93 8.60
N PHE A 32 -8.91 2.76 9.56
CA PHE A 32 -8.77 4.21 9.46
C PHE A 32 -7.30 4.62 9.59
N MET A 33 -6.60 4.07 10.59
CA MET A 33 -5.17 4.33 10.80
C MET A 33 -4.33 3.79 9.63
N LEU A 34 -4.66 2.61 9.10
CA LEU A 34 -4.03 2.05 7.90
C LEU A 34 -4.13 3.02 6.72
N ILE A 35 -5.33 3.56 6.45
CA ILE A 35 -5.55 4.51 5.35
C ILE A 35 -4.67 5.75 5.55
N GLN A 36 -4.66 6.34 6.75
CA GLN A 36 -3.87 7.55 7.02
C GLN A 36 -2.38 7.33 6.77
N LYS A 37 -1.83 6.20 7.27
CA LYS A 37 -0.43 5.84 7.08
C LYS A 37 -0.07 5.53 5.63
N ALA A 38 -0.98 4.88 4.89
CA ALA A 38 -0.81 4.63 3.46
C ALA A 38 -0.77 5.95 2.66
N LEU A 39 -1.58 6.95 3.03
CA LEU A 39 -1.61 8.26 2.39
C LEU A 39 -0.41 9.15 2.76
N SER A 40 0.25 8.90 3.88
CA SER A 40 1.42 9.65 4.32
C SER A 40 2.75 9.07 3.85
N GLY A 41 2.75 7.96 3.11
CA GLY A 41 3.97 7.29 2.65
C GLY A 41 4.77 6.62 3.77
N ASP A 42 4.12 6.15 4.84
CA ASP A 42 4.79 5.48 5.96
C ASP A 42 5.48 4.19 5.51
N ILE A 43 6.81 4.12 5.64
CA ILE A 43 7.64 3.04 5.09
C ILE A 43 7.30 1.67 5.70
N ASP A 44 7.07 1.59 7.01
CA ASP A 44 6.74 0.33 7.67
C ASP A 44 5.38 -0.19 7.23
N THR A 45 4.43 0.73 7.05
CA THR A 45 3.11 0.43 6.49
C THR A 45 3.24 -0.02 5.04
N PHE A 46 4.08 0.62 4.23
CA PHE A 46 4.34 0.24 2.85
C PHE A 46 4.85 -1.21 2.73
N VAL A 47 5.85 -1.60 3.55
CA VAL A 47 6.33 -2.99 3.62
C VAL A 47 5.17 -3.95 3.90
N SER A 48 4.33 -3.63 4.88
CA SER A 48 3.18 -4.46 5.24
C SER A 48 2.10 -4.49 4.15
N ILE A 49 1.87 -3.39 3.42
CA ILE A 49 0.95 -3.31 2.27
C ILE A 49 1.44 -4.22 1.14
N VAL A 50 2.73 -4.15 0.78
CA VAL A 50 3.30 -5.00 -0.27
C VAL A 50 3.21 -6.47 0.14
N HIS A 51 3.61 -6.80 1.38
CA HIS A 51 3.53 -8.17 1.89
C HIS A 51 2.11 -8.73 1.84
N ALA A 52 1.13 -7.99 2.37
CA ALA A 52 -0.27 -8.38 2.34
C ALA A 52 -0.84 -8.43 0.92
N GLY A 53 -0.36 -7.55 0.04
CA GLY A 53 -0.70 -7.49 -1.38
C GLY A 53 -0.20 -8.68 -2.17
N LEU A 54 0.77 -9.44 -1.66
CA LEU A 54 1.31 -10.66 -2.29
C LEU A 54 0.64 -11.95 -1.82
N PHE A 55 -0.23 -11.92 -0.79
CA PHE A 55 -0.85 -13.13 -0.23
C PHE A 55 -1.62 -13.95 -1.28
N HIS A 56 -2.26 -13.29 -2.25
CA HIS A 56 -3.02 -13.96 -3.30
C HIS A 56 -2.16 -14.84 -4.22
N THR A 57 -0.85 -14.58 -4.31
CA THR A 57 0.07 -15.36 -5.14
C THR A 57 0.28 -16.79 -4.61
N LYS A 58 -0.01 -17.03 -3.33
CA LYS A 58 0.26 -18.30 -2.62
C LYS A 58 1.72 -18.76 -2.68
N LYS A 59 2.66 -17.88 -3.06
CA LYS A 59 4.10 -18.17 -3.11
C LYS A 59 4.78 -18.17 -1.73
N GLY A 60 4.08 -17.70 -0.70
CA GLY A 60 4.56 -17.77 0.69
C GLY A 60 5.72 -16.81 1.01
N PHE A 61 5.79 -15.66 0.33
CA PHE A 61 6.79 -14.62 0.62
C PHE A 61 6.75 -14.20 2.09
N LYS A 62 7.91 -14.12 2.74
CA LYS A 62 8.02 -13.61 4.10
C LYS A 62 8.10 -12.09 4.06
N LYS A 63 7.68 -11.43 5.15
CA LYS A 63 7.83 -9.97 5.28
C LYS A 63 9.29 -9.53 5.11
N SER A 64 10.24 -10.31 5.62
CA SER A 64 11.68 -10.07 5.45
C SER A 64 12.17 -10.11 4.01
N ASP A 65 11.49 -10.86 3.12
CA ASP A 65 11.84 -10.90 1.70
C ASP A 65 11.41 -9.60 1.01
N VAL A 66 10.25 -9.07 1.42
CA VAL A 66 9.72 -7.77 0.98
C VAL A 66 10.61 -6.64 1.47
N GLU A 67 11.02 -6.66 2.74
CA GLU A 67 11.94 -5.65 3.31
C GLU A 67 13.25 -5.58 2.53
N LYS A 68 13.85 -6.74 2.21
CA LYS A 68 15.08 -6.81 1.39
C LYS A 68 14.87 -6.27 -0.03
N ALA A 69 13.75 -6.60 -0.67
CA ALA A 69 13.43 -6.08 -1.99
C ALA A 69 13.28 -4.55 -1.98
N ILE A 70 12.64 -4.01 -0.94
CA ILE A 70 12.49 -2.56 -0.75
C ILE A 70 13.85 -1.89 -0.50
N GLU A 71 14.68 -2.45 0.39
CA GLU A 71 16.02 -1.95 0.69
C GLU A 71 16.92 -1.92 -0.56
N GLN A 72 16.88 -2.99 -1.36
CA GLN A 72 17.59 -3.05 -2.63
C GLN A 72 17.05 -2.03 -3.63
N GLY A 73 15.73 -1.87 -3.71
CA GLY A 73 15.09 -0.89 -4.58
C GLY A 73 15.46 0.55 -4.20
N ILE A 74 15.53 0.88 -2.92
CA ILE A 74 15.99 2.20 -2.43
C ILE A 74 17.47 2.40 -2.77
N SER A 75 18.31 1.41 -2.49
CA SER A 75 19.77 1.48 -2.78
C SER A 75 20.07 1.63 -4.27
N GLN A 76 19.17 1.15 -5.13
CA GLN A 76 19.25 1.27 -6.59
C GLN A 76 18.48 2.48 -7.14
N GLU A 77 17.95 3.35 -6.27
CA GLU A 77 17.14 4.53 -6.64
C GLU A 77 15.87 4.19 -7.47
N LYS A 78 15.38 2.95 -7.38
CA LYS A 78 14.14 2.49 -8.03
C LYS A 78 12.90 2.71 -7.17
N ILE A 79 13.07 2.74 -5.86
CA ILE A 79 12.01 2.99 -4.89
C ILE A 79 12.33 4.28 -4.18
N ASP A 80 11.57 5.31 -4.49
CA ASP A 80 11.56 6.58 -3.78
C ASP A 80 10.22 6.79 -3.05
N LEU A 81 10.06 7.94 -2.42
CA LEU A 81 8.83 8.28 -1.73
C LEU A 81 7.63 8.36 -2.68
N ASP A 82 7.84 8.78 -3.93
CA ASP A 82 6.77 8.87 -4.93
C ASP A 82 6.24 7.48 -5.29
N PHE A 83 7.13 6.53 -5.56
CA PHE A 83 6.77 5.13 -5.78
C PHE A 83 5.99 4.54 -4.60
N ILE A 84 6.48 4.75 -3.37
CA ILE A 84 5.82 4.29 -2.14
C ILE A 84 4.39 4.83 -2.05
N ASN A 85 4.24 6.14 -2.28
CA ASN A 85 2.97 6.85 -2.26
C ASN A 85 2.01 6.30 -3.32
N GLN A 86 2.46 6.20 -4.57
CA GLN A 86 1.66 5.70 -5.67
C GLN A 86 1.20 4.25 -5.45
N VAL A 87 2.08 3.37 -4.97
CA VAL A 87 1.74 1.97 -4.72
C VAL A 87 0.80 1.86 -3.51
N SER A 88 1.10 2.53 -2.40
CA SER A 88 0.25 2.52 -1.19
C SER A 88 -1.15 3.04 -1.50
N TYR A 89 -1.25 4.13 -2.25
CA TYR A 89 -2.52 4.70 -2.69
C TYR A 89 -3.28 3.71 -3.59
N GLY A 90 -2.64 3.16 -4.62
CA GLY A 90 -3.29 2.24 -5.55
C GLY A 90 -3.74 0.91 -4.91
N VAL A 91 -2.98 0.40 -3.94
CA VAL A 91 -3.28 -0.88 -3.28
C VAL A 91 -4.30 -0.71 -2.16
N VAL A 92 -4.23 0.37 -1.38
CA VAL A 92 -5.12 0.61 -0.24
C VAL A 92 -6.26 1.55 -0.64
N ALA A 93 -5.95 2.80 -0.97
CA ALA A 93 -6.95 3.85 -1.13
C ALA A 93 -7.89 3.63 -2.32
N GLU A 94 -7.39 3.09 -3.43
CA GLU A 94 -8.22 2.73 -4.59
C GLU A 94 -8.87 1.34 -4.48
N SER A 95 -8.54 0.54 -3.45
CA SER A 95 -9.12 -0.78 -3.29
C SER A 95 -10.64 -0.72 -3.12
N PHE A 96 -11.35 -1.70 -3.67
CA PHE A 96 -12.80 -1.81 -3.51
C PHE A 96 -13.24 -1.76 -2.03
N PHE A 97 -12.42 -2.34 -1.14
CA PHE A 97 -12.72 -2.46 0.28
C PHE A 97 -12.60 -1.12 1.03
N TYR A 98 -11.54 -0.33 0.79
CA TYR A 98 -11.29 0.91 1.54
C TYR A 98 -11.80 2.17 0.83
N LYS A 99 -11.94 2.19 -0.50
CA LYS A 99 -12.20 3.41 -1.28
C LYS A 99 -13.39 4.23 -0.80
N LYS A 100 -14.49 3.59 -0.39
CA LYS A 100 -15.68 4.30 0.11
C LYS A 100 -15.41 5.05 1.41
N THR A 101 -14.53 4.52 2.26
CA THR A 101 -14.11 5.18 3.50
C THR A 101 -13.17 6.34 3.20
N VAL A 102 -12.24 6.16 2.25
CA VAL A 102 -11.38 7.23 1.75
C VAL A 102 -12.22 8.37 1.16
N ASP A 103 -13.20 8.05 0.31
CA ASP A 103 -14.11 9.03 -0.27
C ASP A 103 -14.82 9.86 0.81
N LYS A 104 -15.31 9.19 1.86
CA LYS A 104 -15.95 9.85 3.02
C LYS A 104 -15.00 10.74 3.80
N MET A 105 -13.74 10.34 3.96
CA MET A 105 -12.72 11.13 4.66
C MET A 105 -12.54 12.50 4.00
N PHE A 106 -12.61 12.56 2.67
CA PHE A 106 -12.46 13.79 1.91
C PHE A 106 -13.77 14.46 1.47
N GLN A 107 -14.94 13.99 1.91
CA GLN A 107 -16.23 14.60 1.53
C GLN A 107 -16.31 16.08 1.89
N LYS A 108 -15.70 16.47 3.01
CA LYS A 108 -15.69 17.86 3.50
C LYS A 108 -14.57 18.71 2.90
N ASP A 109 -13.60 18.09 2.22
CA ASP A 109 -12.54 18.80 1.49
C ASP A 109 -12.22 18.10 0.15
N PRO A 110 -13.07 18.29 -0.87
CA PRO A 110 -12.84 17.73 -2.20
C PRO A 110 -11.60 18.28 -2.92
N LYS A 111 -11.09 19.45 -2.50
CA LYS A 111 -9.87 20.03 -3.07
C LYS A 111 -8.64 19.28 -2.56
N ALA A 112 -8.57 19.01 -1.26
CA ALA A 112 -7.53 18.16 -0.68
C ALA A 112 -7.50 16.78 -1.34
N LYS A 113 -8.67 16.18 -1.62
CA LYS A 113 -8.75 14.90 -2.35
C LYS A 113 -8.05 14.97 -3.70
N LYS A 114 -8.38 15.99 -4.52
CA LYS A 114 -7.80 16.15 -5.86
C LYS A 114 -6.30 16.41 -5.82
N GLN A 115 -5.82 17.15 -4.83
CA GLN A 115 -4.39 17.42 -4.65
C GLN A 115 -3.64 16.14 -4.29
N ILE A 116 -4.15 15.36 -3.34
CA ILE A 116 -3.56 14.06 -2.98
C ILE A 116 -3.60 13.12 -4.18
N GLU A 117 -4.73 13.01 -4.88
CA GLU A 117 -4.83 12.19 -6.09
C GLU A 117 -3.84 12.60 -7.19
N ALA A 118 -3.57 13.89 -7.35
CA ALA A 118 -2.61 14.40 -8.33
C ALA A 118 -1.15 14.16 -7.92
N LEU A 119 -0.87 13.98 -6.62
CA LEU A 119 0.45 13.66 -6.09
C LEU A 119 0.72 12.15 -6.04
N MET A 120 -0.32 11.33 -6.19
CA MET A 120 -0.28 9.88 -5.96
C MET A 120 -0.58 9.06 -7.23
N LYS A 121 -0.85 9.74 -8.36
CA LYS A 121 -1.13 9.15 -9.68
C LYS A 121 -0.05 9.55 -10.67
#